data_AF-A0A7M3E407-F1
#
_entry.id   AF-A0A7M3E407-F1
#
_cell.length_a   1.000
_cell.length_b   1.000
_cell.length_c   1.000
_cell.angle_alpha   90.00
_cell.angle_beta   90.00
_cell.angle_gamma   90.00
#
_symmetry.space_group_name_H-M   'P 1'
#
loop_
_entity.id
_entity.type
_entity.pdbx_description
1 polymer ?
#
loop_
_entity_poly.entity_id
_entity_poly.type
_entity_poly.pdbx_seq_one_letter_code
_entity_poly.pdbx_strand_id
1 'polypeptide(L)'
;MAHLFLVKDIAFQAGLSTATVDRVLNGRPGVRRQTEMRVKAAIAELEKQQAGAIGSGRVLAIDIVMETPQRFSDAVRAAFEAEMATFLPGV
;
A
#
# COMPACT_ATOMS: atom_id res chain seq x y z
N MET A 1 -21.31 10.68 2.08
CA MET A 1 -20.80 9.36 2.52
C MET A 1 -19.33 9.54 2.86
N ALA A 2 -18.84 8.93 3.93
CA ALA A 2 -17.41 8.97 4.24
C ALA A 2 -16.68 8.14 3.18
N HIS A 3 -15.84 8.79 2.37
CA HIS A 3 -14.96 8.08 1.44
C HIS A 3 -13.82 7.45 2.24
N LEU A 4 -13.49 6.20 1.93
CA LEU A 4 -12.44 5.43 2.61
C LEU A 4 -11.05 6.10 2.51
N PHE A 5 -10.84 6.94 1.50
CA PHE A 5 -9.61 7.68 1.25
C PHE A 5 -9.86 9.19 1.25
N LEU A 6 -8.86 9.96 1.69
CA LEU A 6 -8.95 11.42 1.67
C LEU A 6 -9.01 11.90 0.22
N VAL A 7 -9.76 12.98 -0.02
CA VAL A 7 -9.90 13.58 -1.36
C VAL A 7 -8.55 13.96 -1.96
N LYS A 8 -7.59 14.39 -1.14
CA LYS A 8 -6.22 14.72 -1.56
C LYS A 8 -5.44 13.50 -2.08
N ASP A 9 -5.65 12.32 -1.49
CA ASP A 9 -4.91 11.11 -1.85
C ASP A 9 -5.46 10.56 -3.18
N ILE A 10 -6.79 10.56 -3.33
CA ILE A 10 -7.46 10.21 -4.59
C ILE A 10 -7.04 11.18 -5.70
N ALA A 11 -6.97 12.49 -5.40
CA ALA A 11 -6.55 13.51 -6.35
C ALA A 11 -5.10 13.30 -6.82
N PHE A 12 -4.20 13.02 -5.88
CA PHE A 12 -2.81 12.69 -6.17
C PHE A 12 -2.70 11.44 -7.06
N GLN A 13 -3.34 10.34 -6.68
CA GLN A 13 -3.32 9.07 -7.43
C GLN A 13 -3.95 9.19 -8.82
N ALA A 14 -5.02 9.99 -8.97
CA ALA A 14 -5.71 10.20 -10.24
C ALA A 14 -5.01 11.23 -11.16
N GLY A 15 -4.02 11.98 -10.64
CA GLY A 15 -3.41 13.12 -11.35
C GLY A 15 -4.41 14.26 -11.61
N LEU A 16 -5.31 14.52 -10.66
CA LEU A 16 -6.37 15.52 -10.76
C LEU A 16 -6.30 16.52 -9.61
N SER A 17 -7.02 17.64 -9.74
CA SER A 17 -7.20 18.56 -8.61
C SER A 17 -8.21 17.99 -7.59
N THR A 18 -8.06 18.36 -6.33
CA THR A 18 -9.04 18.02 -5.27
C THR A 18 -10.44 18.50 -5.60
N ALA A 19 -10.58 19.67 -6.21
CA ALA A 19 -11.87 20.19 -6.67
C ALA A 19 -12.50 19.33 -7.77
N THR A 20 -11.70 18.76 -8.67
CA THR A 20 -12.19 17.85 -9.71
C THR A 20 -12.67 16.53 -9.11
N VAL A 21 -11.91 15.98 -8.15
CA VAL A 21 -12.30 14.76 -7.43
C VAL A 21 -13.55 15.00 -6.60
N ASP A 22 -13.65 16.12 -5.88
CA ASP A 22 -14.86 16.50 -5.13
C ASP A 22 -16.10 16.56 -6.03
N ARG A 23 -15.99 17.15 -7.23
CA ARG A 23 -17.09 17.16 -8.21
C ARG A 23 -17.53 15.75 -8.59
N VAL A 24 -16.58 14.85 -8.85
CA VAL A 24 -16.87 13.46 -9.24
C VAL A 24 -17.53 12.71 -8.09
N LEU A 25 -16.97 12.79 -6.89
CA LEU A 25 -17.46 12.09 -5.70
C LEU A 25 -18.86 12.54 -5.29
N ASN A 26 -19.16 13.84 -5.45
CA ASN A 26 -20.46 14.42 -5.14
C ASN A 26 -21.45 14.40 -6.32
N GLY A 27 -21.10 13.76 -7.45
CA GLY A 27 -22.01 13.62 -8.60
C GLY A 27 -22.44 14.95 -9.24
N ARG A 28 -21.58 15.97 -9.21
CA ARG A 28 -21.88 17.28 -9.79
C ARG A 28 -21.89 17.20 -11.33
N PRO A 29 -22.75 17.97 -12.02
CA PRO A 29 -22.84 17.94 -13.48
C PRO A 29 -21.57 18.47 -14.15
N GLY A 30 -21.32 18.04 -15.39
CA GLY A 30 -20.21 18.55 -16.23
C GLY A 30 -18.89 17.79 -16.09
N VAL A 31 -18.86 16.68 -15.35
CA VAL A 31 -17.69 15.80 -15.29
C VAL A 31 -17.66 14.91 -16.54
N ARG A 32 -16.50 14.83 -17.21
CA ARG A 32 -16.33 13.93 -18.36
C ARG A 32 -16.25 12.49 -17.85
N ARG A 33 -16.87 11.54 -18.58
CA ARG A 33 -16.81 10.10 -18.27
C ARG A 33 -15.38 9.58 -18.06
N GLN A 34 -14.42 10.07 -18.84
CA GLN A 34 -13.00 9.70 -18.68
C GLN A 34 -12.44 10.12 -17.30
N THR A 35 -12.82 11.30 -16.80
CA THR A 35 -12.44 11.80 -15.48
C THR A 35 -13.03 10.92 -14.38
N GLU A 36 -14.30 10.52 -14.52
CA GLU A 36 -14.93 9.59 -13.59
C GLU A 36 -14.22 8.23 -13.56
N MET A 37 -13.85 7.69 -14.72
CA MET A 37 -13.10 6.44 -14.80
C MET A 37 -11.72 6.55 -14.13
N ARG A 38 -11.02 7.68 -14.31
CA ARG A 38 -9.74 7.93 -13.63
C ARG A 38 -9.88 7.95 -12.11
N VAL A 39 -10.90 8.63 -11.59
CA VAL A 39 -11.16 8.66 -10.14
C VAL A 39 -11.50 7.27 -9.62
N LYS A 40 -12.33 6.50 -10.33
CA LYS A 40 -12.66 5.12 -9.95
C LYS A 40 -11.42 4.21 -9.96
N ALA A 41 -10.57 4.32 -10.97
CA ALA A 41 -9.32 3.56 -11.06
C ALA A 41 -8.36 3.92 -9.92
N ALA A 42 -8.24 5.20 -9.57
CA ALA A 42 -7.43 5.67 -8.47
C ALA A 42 -7.92 5.11 -7.11
N ILE A 43 -9.23 5.09 -6.89
CA ILE A 43 -9.82 4.48 -5.69
C ILE A 43 -9.51 2.98 -5.64
N ALA A 44 -9.74 2.24 -6.73
CA ALA A 44 -9.46 0.81 -6.78
C ALA A 44 -7.98 0.49 -6.54
N GLU A 45 -7.07 1.36 -6.98
CA GLU A 45 -5.63 1.20 -6.72
C GLU A 45 -5.28 1.47 -5.25
N LEU A 46 -5.87 2.51 -4.65
CA LEU A 46 -5.74 2.78 -3.22
C LEU A 46 -6.32 1.63 -2.37
N GLU A 47 -7.42 1.02 -2.79
CA GLU A 47 -7.99 -0.18 -2.15
C GLU A 47 -7.04 -1.37 -2.23
N LYS A 48 -6.37 -1.59 -3.37
CA LYS A 48 -5.35 -2.65 -3.49
C LYS A 48 -4.13 -2.39 -2.61
N GLN A 49 -3.66 -1.14 -2.56
CA GLN A 49 -2.56 -0.74 -1.68
C GLN A 49 -2.94 -0.95 -0.21
N GLN A 50 -4.16 -0.60 0.16
CA GLN A 50 -4.68 -0.84 1.50
C GLN A 50 -4.89 -2.33 1.77
N ALA A 51 -5.38 -3.12 0.83
CA ALA A 51 -5.53 -4.57 0.98
C ALA A 51 -4.17 -5.29 1.12
N GLY A 52 -3.14 -4.82 0.39
CA GLY A 52 -1.75 -5.26 0.60
C GLY A 52 -1.18 -4.84 1.96
N ALA A 53 -1.64 -3.70 2.50
CA ALA A 53 -1.32 -3.25 3.86
C ALA A 53 -2.16 -3.93 4.95
N ILE A 54 -3.34 -4.49 4.60
CA ILE A 54 -4.16 -5.39 5.43
C ILE A 54 -3.66 -6.84 5.30
N GLY A 55 -2.38 -7.04 4.95
CA GLY A 55 -1.61 -8.07 5.63
C GLY A 55 -1.46 -7.64 7.08
N SER A 56 -2.36 -8.11 7.95
CA SER A 56 -2.37 -7.86 9.39
C SER A 56 -1.14 -8.48 10.08
N GLY A 57 0.03 -7.98 9.76
CA GLY A 57 1.30 -8.30 10.39
C GLY A 57 1.99 -6.99 10.71
N ARG A 58 2.35 -6.80 11.98
CA ARG A 58 3.27 -5.75 12.40
C ARG A 58 4.49 -5.82 11.47
N VAL A 59 4.74 -4.79 10.65
CA VAL A 59 5.96 -4.74 9.82
C VAL A 59 7.14 -4.69 10.79
N LEU A 60 7.84 -5.82 10.91
CA LEU A 60 9.01 -5.98 11.75
C LEU A 60 10.23 -5.94 10.83
N ALA A 61 10.89 -4.78 10.78
CA ALA A 61 12.21 -4.68 10.17
C ALA A 61 13.25 -5.21 11.17
N ILE A 62 14.10 -6.14 10.72
CA ILE A 62 15.18 -6.71 11.52
C ILE A 62 16.49 -6.52 10.74
N ASP A 63 17.36 -5.65 11.25
CA ASP A 63 18.72 -5.48 10.73
C ASP A 63 19.71 -6.24 11.61
N ILE A 64 20.44 -7.18 11.00
CA ILE A 64 21.45 -7.99 11.69
C ILE A 64 22.84 -7.49 11.25
N VAL A 65 23.60 -6.94 12.20
CA VAL A 65 24.96 -6.46 11.98
C VAL A 65 25.94 -7.40 12.71
N MET A 66 26.92 -7.93 11.98
CA MET A 66 27.84 -8.94 12.49
C MET A 66 29.27 -8.67 12.04
N GLU A 67 30.21 -8.68 12.98
CA GLU A 67 31.65 -8.77 12.68
C GLU A 67 32.09 -10.23 12.87
N THR A 68 31.89 -11.06 11.84
CA THR A 68 32.24 -12.49 11.88
C THR A 68 32.84 -12.97 10.57
N PRO A 69 33.62 -14.08 10.56
CA PRO A 69 34.06 -14.71 9.32
C PRO A 69 32.86 -15.09 8.44
N GLN A 70 33.00 -14.94 7.11
CA GLN A 70 31.91 -15.11 6.13
C GLN A 70 31.05 -16.37 6.35
N ARG A 71 31.70 -17.51 6.60
CA ARG A 71 31.02 -18.80 6.86
C ARG A 71 29.98 -18.75 7.98
N PHE A 72 30.17 -17.87 8.96
CA PHE A 72 29.30 -17.74 10.12
C PHE A 72 28.13 -16.80 9.82
N SER A 73 28.39 -15.67 9.15
CA SER A 73 27.34 -14.79 8.62
C SER A 73 26.41 -15.52 7.66
N ASP A 74 26.94 -16.38 6.79
CA ASP A 74 26.16 -17.17 5.84
C ASP A 74 25.27 -18.18 6.56
N ALA A 75 25.80 -18.86 7.58
CA ALA A 75 25.03 -19.80 8.40
C ALA A 75 23.88 -19.10 9.13
N VAL A 76 24.12 -17.90 9.68
CA VAL A 76 23.10 -17.10 10.36
C VAL A 76 22.04 -16.60 9.38
N ARG A 77 22.44 -16.12 8.20
CA ARG A 77 21.51 -15.75 7.11
C ARG A 77 20.61 -16.92 6.73
N ALA A 78 21.20 -18.09 6.46
CA ALA A 78 20.45 -19.27 6.05
C ALA A 78 19.46 -19.74 7.13
N ALA A 79 19.87 -19.74 8.40
CA ALA A 79 18.99 -20.09 9.52
C ALA A 79 17.87 -19.07 9.69
N PHE A 80 18.17 -17.77 9.60
CA PHE A 80 17.19 -16.70 9.72
C PHE A 80 16.15 -16.77 8.59
N GLU A 81 16.58 -16.94 7.34
CA GLU A 81 15.68 -17.08 6.18
C GLU A 81 14.78 -18.31 6.31
N ALA A 82 15.29 -19.43 6.84
CA ALA A 82 14.50 -20.64 7.07
C ALA A 82 13.40 -20.46 8.14
N GLU A 83 13.70 -19.72 9.21
CA GLU A 83 12.76 -19.51 10.32
C GLU A 83 11.81 -18.33 10.10
N MET A 84 12.17 -17.36 9.26
CA MET A 84 11.31 -16.22 8.91
C MET A 84 10.00 -16.66 8.25
N ALA A 85 9.99 -17.77 7.52
CA ALA A 85 8.77 -18.36 6.97
C ALA A 85 7.79 -18.82 8.07
N THR A 86 8.33 -19.26 9.22
CA THR A 86 7.57 -19.67 10.41
C THR A 86 7.12 -18.47 11.26
N PHE A 87 7.79 -17.32 11.11
CA PHE A 87 7.55 -16.11 11.89
C PHE A 87 6.39 -15.25 11.37
N LEU A 88 5.86 -15.52 10.18
CA LEU A 88 4.63 -14.90 9.69
C LEU A 88 3.47 -15.38 10.59
N PRO A 89 2.87 -14.51 11.42
CA PRO A 89 1.65 -14.85 12.12
C PRO A 89 0.62 -15.20 11.06
N GLY A 90 -0.06 -16.33 11.26
CA GLY A 90 -0.93 -16.95 10.27
C GLY A 90 -1.95 -16.02 9.62
N VAL A 91 -2.32 -16.43 8.40
CA VAL A 91 -3.63 -16.22 7.78
C VAL A 91 -4.76 -16.42 8.79
#